data_AF-A0AAW0CL97-F1
#
_entry.id   AF-A0AAW0CL97-F1
#
_cell.length_a   1.000
_cell.length_b   1.000
_cell.length_c   1.000
_cell.angle_alpha   90.00
_cell.angle_beta   90.00
_cell.angle_gamma   90.00
#
_symmetry.space_group_name_H-M   'P 1'
#
loop_
_entity.id
_entity.type
_entity.pdbx_description
1 polymer ?
#
loop_
_entity_poly.entity_id
_entity_poly.type
_entity_poly.pdbx_seq_one_letter_code
_entity_poly.pdbx_strand_id
1 'polypeptide(L)'
;LTVLRKTQSIISGSTVIPVLVNLTFTPNDVDIYTPSQYEAIILVELRTKLGFSVFRCTDDNYAPGSGVVRIHWLRKGHHVINLLVVPGDNAVDAIFRFHSTIVMNFISGYGVFSAYPALTLRKKSVANRAVLFDHISQDRADRCFEKYTGRGITTKYDLREHHLWSSHVCGSDKSCPSTFRTLHDDGSLFVAFESTGAPGTPPLFYNGSSSMLWSMGGTRCSPLPVGHSLFIESLPTSFAEVS
;
A
#
# COMPACT_ATOMS: atom_id res chain seq x y z
N LEU A 1 11.53 12.94 4.68
CA LEU A 1 12.16 11.83 3.91
C LEU A 1 13.26 11.14 4.70
N THR A 2 14.22 11.85 5.30
CA THR A 2 15.30 11.25 6.11
C THR A 2 14.82 10.33 7.23
N VAL A 3 13.79 10.75 7.99
CA VAL A 3 13.20 9.90 9.04
C VAL A 3 12.68 8.58 8.45
N LEU A 4 11.94 8.64 7.34
CA LEU A 4 11.41 7.45 6.66
C LEU A 4 12.51 6.47 6.22
N ARG A 5 13.65 6.98 5.70
CA ARG A 5 14.81 6.13 5.36
C ARG A 5 15.39 5.46 6.61
N LYS A 6 15.62 6.25 7.67
CA LYS A 6 16.24 5.79 8.93
C LYS A 6 15.40 4.75 9.66
N THR A 7 14.08 4.88 9.62
CA THR A 7 13.15 4.02 10.36
C THR A 7 12.46 2.99 9.48
N GLN A 8 12.88 2.89 8.21
CA GLN A 8 12.24 2.06 7.19
C GLN A 8 10.72 2.23 7.20
N SER A 9 10.24 3.47 7.35
CA SER A 9 8.82 3.78 7.38
C SER A 9 8.35 4.26 6.01
N ILE A 10 7.06 4.12 5.74
CA ILE A 10 6.43 4.60 4.51
C ILE A 10 5.19 5.42 4.84
N ILE A 11 4.86 6.38 3.99
CA ILE A 11 3.56 7.05 3.99
C ILE A 11 2.66 6.32 3.01
N SER A 12 1.42 6.03 3.39
CA SER A 12 0.44 5.39 2.50
C SER A 12 -0.98 5.91 2.76
N GLY A 13 -1.99 5.09 2.52
CA GLY A 13 -3.38 5.45 2.63
C GLY A 13 -3.78 6.47 1.58
N SER A 14 -4.76 7.30 1.94
CA SER A 14 -5.33 8.23 0.96
C SER A 14 -4.42 9.41 0.60
N THR A 15 -3.35 9.63 1.37
CA THR A 15 -2.42 10.76 1.18
C THR A 15 -1.56 10.62 -0.07
N VAL A 16 -1.30 9.39 -0.51
CA VAL A 16 -0.46 9.12 -1.68
C VAL A 16 -1.22 9.28 -2.99
N ILE A 17 -2.54 9.09 -2.96
CA ILE A 17 -3.39 9.15 -4.16
C ILE A 17 -3.22 10.48 -4.93
N PRO A 18 -3.40 11.68 -4.34
CA PRO A 18 -3.28 12.94 -5.08
C PRO A 18 -1.86 13.23 -5.60
N VAL A 19 -0.84 12.51 -5.11
CA VAL A 19 0.52 12.58 -5.65
C VAL A 19 0.65 11.84 -6.97
N LEU A 20 -0.11 10.75 -7.15
CA LEU A 20 -0.08 9.90 -8.35
C LEU A 20 -1.14 10.29 -9.39
N VAL A 21 -2.29 10.78 -8.94
CA VAL A 21 -3.41 11.14 -9.81
C VAL A 21 -3.80 12.58 -9.62
N ASN A 22 -4.15 13.24 -10.73
CA ASN A 22 -4.72 14.58 -10.70
C ASN A 22 -6.13 14.56 -10.08
N LEU A 23 -6.17 14.61 -8.75
CA LEU A 23 -7.35 14.72 -7.91
C LEU A 23 -7.18 15.91 -6.96
N THR A 24 -8.28 16.64 -6.72
CA THR A 24 -8.28 17.90 -5.97
C THR A 24 -8.69 17.75 -4.50
N PHE A 25 -8.75 16.52 -3.97
CA PHE A 25 -9.12 16.32 -2.57
C PHE A 25 -7.91 16.52 -1.65
N THR A 26 -8.16 17.07 -0.47
CA THR A 26 -7.15 17.18 0.59
C THR A 26 -7.32 15.99 1.57
N PRO A 27 -6.27 15.18 1.82
CA PRO A 27 -6.31 14.16 2.86
C PRO A 27 -6.50 14.79 4.25
N ASN A 28 -7.32 14.16 5.09
CA ASN A 28 -7.58 14.66 6.46
C ASN A 28 -6.46 14.31 7.44
N ASP A 29 -5.70 13.26 7.11
CA ASP A 29 -4.66 12.66 7.92
C ASP A 29 -3.52 12.14 7.03
N VAL A 30 -2.40 11.80 7.68
CA VAL A 30 -1.26 11.12 7.05
C VAL A 30 -1.06 9.79 7.75
N ASP A 31 -1.19 8.70 7.00
CA ASP A 31 -0.92 7.35 7.49
C ASP A 31 0.55 7.01 7.28
N ILE A 32 1.29 6.78 8.36
CA ILE A 32 2.69 6.33 8.35
C ILE A 32 2.74 4.89 8.86
N TYR A 33 3.26 3.99 8.05
CA TYR A 33 3.52 2.60 8.43
C TYR A 33 4.98 2.45 8.85
N THR A 34 5.22 1.83 10.01
CA THR A 34 6.57 1.62 10.54
C THR A 34 6.76 0.20 11.06
N PRO A 35 7.92 -0.44 10.82
CA PRO A 35 8.28 -1.68 11.50
C PRO A 35 8.40 -1.45 13.01
N SER A 36 8.01 -2.45 13.80
CA SER A 36 7.92 -2.33 15.26
C SER A 36 9.25 -2.02 15.93
N GLN A 37 10.38 -2.51 15.39
CA GLN A 37 11.71 -2.21 15.93
C GLN A 37 12.09 -0.72 15.81
N TYR A 38 11.44 0.04 14.93
CA TYR A 38 11.72 1.46 14.72
C TYR A 38 10.68 2.40 15.34
N GLU A 39 9.65 1.86 15.99
CA GLU A 39 8.54 2.61 16.58
C GLU A 39 9.00 3.73 17.52
N ALA A 40 9.86 3.39 18.49
CA ALA A 40 10.35 4.37 19.46
C ALA A 40 11.13 5.51 18.78
N ILE A 41 11.92 5.18 17.75
CA ILE A 41 12.74 6.14 17.02
C ILE A 41 11.86 7.12 16.24
N ILE A 42 10.89 6.62 15.47
CA ILE A 42 10.01 7.51 14.70
C ILE A 42 9.14 8.37 15.61
N LEU A 43 8.65 7.84 16.75
CA LEU A 43 7.90 8.63 17.73
C LEU A 43 8.73 9.79 18.28
N VAL A 44 9.99 9.54 18.66
CA VAL A 44 10.90 10.59 19.12
C VAL A 44 11.11 11.64 18.04
N GLU A 45 11.34 11.23 16.79
CA GLU A 45 11.56 12.15 15.67
C GLU A 45 10.31 13.00 15.38
N LEU A 46 9.11 12.41 15.34
CA LEU A 46 7.85 13.12 15.16
C LEU A 46 7.56 14.11 16.29
N ARG A 47 7.86 13.74 17.53
CA ARG A 47 7.64 14.60 18.70
C ARG A 47 8.64 15.73 18.80
N THR A 48 9.94 15.40 18.77
CA THR A 48 11.01 16.35 19.08
C THR A 48 11.36 17.26 17.90
N LYS A 49 11.34 16.74 16.67
CA LYS A 49 11.72 17.53 15.49
C LYS A 49 10.53 18.15 14.77
N LEU A 50 9.39 17.46 14.74
CA LEU A 50 8.20 17.96 14.04
C LEU A 50 7.17 18.59 14.97
N GLY A 51 7.29 18.41 16.30
CA GLY A 51 6.42 19.04 17.28
C GLY A 51 5.01 18.43 17.36
N PHE A 52 4.87 17.16 17.00
CA PHE A 52 3.61 16.42 17.17
C PHE A 52 3.49 15.86 18.59
N SER A 53 2.27 15.74 19.08
CA SER A 53 1.97 15.07 20.36
C SER A 53 1.07 13.87 20.14
N VAL A 54 1.38 12.75 20.78
CA VAL A 54 0.49 11.58 20.82
C VAL A 54 -0.72 11.94 21.69
N PHE A 55 -1.93 11.81 21.14
CA PHE A 55 -3.17 12.07 21.89
C PHE A 55 -4.02 10.80 22.07
N ARG A 56 -3.71 9.73 21.33
CA ARG A 56 -4.33 8.42 21.48
C ARG A 56 -3.34 7.34 21.05
N CYS A 57 -3.38 6.19 21.71
CA CYS A 57 -2.69 4.98 21.33
C CYS A 57 -3.62 3.78 21.55
N THR A 58 -3.55 2.77 20.69
CA THR A 58 -4.18 1.47 20.93
C THR A 58 -3.30 0.34 20.41
N ASP A 59 -3.29 -0.78 21.12
CA ASP A 59 -2.75 -2.06 20.66
C ASP A 59 -3.78 -2.86 19.84
N ASP A 60 -4.95 -2.27 19.56
CA ASP A 60 -5.97 -2.90 18.74
C ASP A 60 -5.61 -2.87 17.26
N ASN A 61 -5.83 -4.02 16.61
CA ASN A 61 -5.74 -4.17 15.16
C ASN A 61 -6.64 -3.14 14.46
N TYR A 62 -6.05 -2.24 13.65
CA TYR A 62 -6.75 -1.22 12.84
C TYR A 62 -7.97 -1.77 12.09
N ALA A 63 -7.78 -2.97 11.56
CA ALA A 63 -8.80 -3.92 11.15
C ALA A 63 -8.22 -5.33 11.33
N PRO A 64 -9.04 -6.36 11.57
CA PRO A 64 -8.60 -7.75 11.43
C PRO A 64 -7.82 -7.93 10.11
N GLY A 65 -6.73 -8.69 10.13
CA GLY A 65 -5.93 -8.98 8.92
C GLY A 65 -5.16 -7.80 8.31
N SER A 66 -5.19 -6.58 8.89
CA SER A 66 -4.52 -5.39 8.34
C SER A 66 -2.98 -5.42 8.40
N GLY A 67 -2.39 -6.33 9.16
CA GLY A 67 -0.94 -6.34 9.42
C GLY A 67 -0.46 -5.21 10.34
N VAL A 68 -1.37 -4.53 11.05
CA VAL A 68 -1.05 -3.45 12.00
C VAL A 68 -1.32 -3.94 13.42
N VAL A 69 -0.31 -3.88 14.29
CA VAL A 69 -0.35 -4.35 15.68
C VAL A 69 -0.55 -3.22 16.70
N ARG A 70 -0.30 -1.96 16.31
CA ARG A 70 -0.50 -0.79 17.17
C ARG A 70 -0.71 0.45 16.34
N ILE A 71 -1.47 1.41 16.86
CA ILE A 71 -1.66 2.71 16.23
C ILE A 71 -1.42 3.81 17.25
N HIS A 72 -0.59 4.79 16.88
CA HIS A 72 -0.48 6.06 17.58
C HIS A 72 -1.16 7.14 16.75
N TRP A 73 -2.07 7.88 17.34
CA TRP A 73 -2.60 9.10 16.73
C TRP A 73 -1.85 10.29 17.30
N LEU A 74 -1.20 11.02 16.40
CA LEU A 74 -0.44 12.21 16.72
C LEU A 74 -1.11 13.44 16.12
N ARG A 75 -1.00 14.57 16.82
CA ARG A 75 -1.60 15.84 16.40
C ARG A 75 -0.65 17.01 16.55
N LYS A 76 -0.73 17.95 15.60
CA LYS A 76 -0.12 19.29 15.65
C LYS A 76 -1.08 20.31 15.05
N GLY A 77 -1.82 21.02 15.90
CA GLY A 77 -2.90 21.91 15.46
C GLY A 77 -4.01 21.11 14.78
N HIS A 78 -4.27 21.39 13.50
CA HIS A 78 -5.25 20.66 12.68
C HIS A 78 -4.66 19.46 11.92
N HIS A 79 -3.34 19.27 11.95
CA HIS A 79 -2.68 18.16 11.26
C HIS A 79 -2.71 16.90 12.11
N VAL A 80 -3.10 15.78 11.51
CA VAL A 80 -3.16 14.46 12.15
C VAL A 80 -2.23 13.49 11.43
N ILE A 81 -1.45 12.75 12.20
CA ILE A 81 -0.66 11.61 11.72
C ILE A 81 -1.18 10.36 12.43
N ASN A 82 -1.51 9.33 11.67
CA ASN A 82 -1.71 7.99 12.20
C ASN A 82 -0.41 7.22 11.98
N LEU A 83 0.28 6.86 13.05
CA LEU A 83 1.45 5.99 12.98
C LEU A 83 1.00 4.56 13.24
N LEU A 84 0.94 3.76 12.18
CA LEU A 84 0.57 2.36 12.17
C LEU A 84 1.83 1.51 12.31
N VAL A 85 1.93 0.76 13.40
CA VAL A 85 3.05 -0.13 13.66
C VAL A 85 2.73 -1.50 13.10
N VAL A 86 3.63 -2.02 12.25
CA VAL A 86 3.52 -3.36 11.66
C VAL A 86 4.47 -4.33 12.37
N PRO A 87 4.13 -5.62 12.46
CA PRO A 87 5.06 -6.62 12.97
C PRO A 87 6.16 -6.91 11.93
N GLY A 88 7.30 -7.40 12.40
CA GLY A 88 8.45 -7.70 11.53
C GLY A 88 9.20 -6.43 11.09
N ASP A 89 9.97 -6.56 10.01
CA ASP A 89 10.92 -5.55 9.54
C ASP A 89 10.49 -4.79 8.27
N ASN A 90 9.31 -5.09 7.73
CA ASN A 90 8.86 -4.58 6.44
C ASN A 90 7.50 -3.87 6.51
N ALA A 91 7.52 -2.54 6.49
CA ALA A 91 6.33 -1.69 6.49
C ALA A 91 5.43 -1.89 5.26
N VAL A 92 5.98 -2.42 4.16
CA VAL A 92 5.27 -2.58 2.89
C VAL A 92 4.26 -3.74 2.94
N ASP A 93 4.43 -4.72 3.84
CA ASP A 93 3.49 -5.85 3.99
C ASP A 93 2.04 -5.38 4.18
N ALA A 94 1.83 -4.37 5.03
CA ALA A 94 0.50 -3.83 5.30
C ALA A 94 -0.17 -3.18 4.07
N ILE A 95 0.62 -2.76 3.08
CA ILE A 95 0.11 -2.10 1.86
C ILE A 95 -0.67 -3.09 0.99
N PHE A 96 -0.17 -4.31 0.85
CA PHE A 96 -0.83 -5.34 0.03
C PHE A 96 -2.04 -5.98 0.73
N ARG A 97 -2.28 -5.63 1.99
CA ARG A 97 -3.47 -5.97 2.78
C ARG A 97 -4.58 -4.93 2.67
N PHE A 98 -4.42 -3.88 1.86
CA PHE A 98 -5.51 -2.94 1.66
C PHE A 98 -6.68 -3.55 0.90
N HIS A 99 -7.87 -3.01 1.17
CA HIS A 99 -9.15 -3.45 0.60
C HIS A 99 -9.30 -3.20 -0.91
N SER A 100 -8.43 -2.40 -1.55
CA SER A 100 -8.47 -2.20 -3.00
C SER A 100 -7.16 -1.64 -3.55
N THR A 101 -6.94 -1.79 -4.86
CA THR A 101 -5.68 -1.40 -5.51
C THR A 101 -5.39 0.09 -5.50
N ILE A 102 -6.39 0.97 -5.39
CA ILE A 102 -6.18 2.43 -5.39
C ILE A 102 -5.40 2.94 -4.17
N VAL A 103 -5.33 2.17 -3.08
CA VAL A 103 -4.54 2.50 -1.89
C VAL A 103 -3.30 1.63 -1.74
N MET A 104 -2.99 0.76 -2.72
CA MET A 104 -1.76 -0.03 -2.74
C MET A 104 -0.60 0.76 -3.33
N ASN A 105 -0.38 1.94 -2.76
CA ASN A 105 0.62 2.93 -3.18
C ASN A 105 1.32 3.44 -1.92
N PHE A 106 2.60 3.75 -2.00
CA PHE A 106 3.31 4.32 -0.86
C PHE A 106 4.38 5.33 -1.27
N ILE A 107 4.76 6.17 -0.33
CA ILE A 107 5.91 7.05 -0.40
C ILE A 107 6.92 6.57 0.62
N SER A 108 8.09 6.12 0.15
CA SER A 108 9.19 5.77 1.02
C SER A 108 10.11 6.97 1.22
N GLY A 109 11.22 6.77 1.92
CA GLY A 109 12.30 7.76 1.91
C GLY A 109 12.94 7.97 0.53
N TYR A 110 12.76 7.04 -0.41
CA TYR A 110 13.48 7.01 -1.69
C TYR A 110 12.65 7.48 -2.88
N GLY A 111 11.32 7.34 -2.82
CA GLY A 111 10.45 7.74 -3.92
C GLY A 111 8.98 7.40 -3.69
N VAL A 112 8.20 7.51 -4.76
CA VAL A 112 6.78 7.17 -4.81
C VAL A 112 6.60 5.87 -5.57
N PHE A 113 5.89 4.92 -4.97
CA PHE A 113 5.59 3.61 -5.55
C PHE A 113 4.09 3.44 -5.79
N SER A 114 3.75 2.81 -6.92
CA SER A 114 2.41 2.31 -7.23
C SER A 114 2.47 0.86 -7.67
N ALA A 115 1.72 -0.02 -7.00
CA ALA A 115 1.65 -1.44 -7.35
C ALA A 115 0.85 -1.70 -8.63
N TYR A 116 -0.14 -0.84 -8.90
CA TYR A 116 -1.09 -0.97 -10.00
C TYR A 116 -1.26 0.34 -10.78
N PRO A 117 -0.17 0.93 -11.33
CA PRO A 117 -0.20 2.24 -11.98
C PRO A 117 -1.18 2.29 -13.16
N ALA A 118 -1.33 1.19 -13.92
CA ALA A 118 -2.25 1.14 -15.04
C ALA A 118 -3.71 1.40 -14.63
N LEU A 119 -4.10 0.94 -13.43
CA LEU A 119 -5.40 1.18 -12.83
C LEU A 119 -5.43 2.55 -12.14
N THR A 120 -4.47 2.81 -11.24
CA THR A 120 -4.40 4.01 -10.42
C THR A 120 -4.41 5.28 -11.26
N LEU A 121 -3.53 5.40 -12.27
CA LEU A 121 -3.43 6.60 -13.12
C LEU A 121 -4.70 6.89 -13.93
N ARG A 122 -5.54 5.87 -14.15
CA ARG A 122 -6.84 5.99 -14.84
C ARG A 122 -8.01 6.18 -13.88
N LYS A 123 -7.74 6.40 -12.59
CA LYS A 123 -8.75 6.51 -11.52
C LYS A 123 -9.63 5.26 -11.46
N LYS A 124 -9.04 4.08 -11.71
CA LYS A 124 -9.69 2.76 -11.61
C LYS A 124 -9.10 1.99 -10.44
N SER A 125 -9.91 1.12 -9.84
CA SER A 125 -9.53 0.29 -8.71
C SER A 125 -10.19 -1.08 -8.81
N VAL A 126 -9.53 -2.10 -8.26
CA VAL A 126 -10.11 -3.43 -8.07
C VAL A 126 -10.12 -3.75 -6.58
N ALA A 127 -11.23 -4.31 -6.12
CA ALA A 127 -11.41 -4.75 -4.76
C ALA A 127 -10.47 -5.92 -4.43
N ASN A 128 -9.79 -5.84 -3.28
CA ASN A 128 -9.07 -6.97 -2.71
C ASN A 128 -10.07 -7.86 -2.00
N ARG A 129 -10.68 -8.78 -2.74
CA ARG A 129 -11.79 -9.63 -2.29
C ARG A 129 -11.40 -10.46 -1.06
N ALA A 130 -10.20 -11.02 -1.02
CA ALA A 130 -9.75 -11.82 0.12
C ALA A 130 -9.80 -11.00 1.42
N VAL A 131 -9.28 -9.76 1.40
CA VAL A 131 -9.35 -8.87 2.58
C VAL A 131 -10.79 -8.49 2.92
N LEU A 132 -11.61 -8.20 1.91
CA LEU A 132 -12.98 -7.75 2.14
C LEU A 132 -13.88 -8.84 2.73
N PHE A 133 -13.82 -10.06 2.21
CA PHE A 133 -14.69 -11.15 2.66
C PHE A 133 -14.20 -11.78 3.97
N ASP A 134 -12.89 -11.79 4.23
CA ASP A 134 -12.34 -12.49 5.40
C ASP A 134 -12.20 -11.58 6.62
N HIS A 135 -12.13 -10.25 6.44
CA HIS A 135 -11.63 -9.37 7.49
C HIS A 135 -12.37 -8.04 7.70
N ILE A 136 -13.25 -7.63 6.79
CA ILE A 136 -13.94 -6.34 6.84
C ILE A 136 -15.45 -6.57 6.80
N SER A 137 -16.21 -5.91 7.69
CA SER A 137 -17.67 -5.97 7.60
C SER A 137 -18.16 -5.31 6.31
N GLN A 138 -19.27 -5.78 5.75
CA GLN A 138 -19.84 -5.24 4.52
C GLN A 138 -20.02 -3.70 4.60
N ASP A 139 -20.56 -3.18 5.71
CA ASP A 139 -20.72 -1.73 5.92
C ASP A 139 -19.39 -0.97 5.85
N ARG A 140 -18.29 -1.55 6.35
CA ARG A 140 -16.98 -0.91 6.31
C ARG A 140 -16.38 -0.98 4.90
N ALA A 141 -16.62 -2.06 4.17
CA ALA A 141 -16.26 -2.20 2.76
C ALA A 141 -16.97 -1.13 1.90
N ASP A 142 -18.29 -1.02 2.07
CA ASP A 142 -19.12 -0.07 1.32
C ASP A 142 -18.70 1.36 1.59
N ARG A 143 -18.49 1.75 2.86
CA ARG A 143 -17.96 3.08 3.21
C ARG A 143 -16.59 3.37 2.59
N CYS A 144 -15.72 2.36 2.49
CA CYS A 144 -14.42 2.54 1.83
C CYS A 144 -14.59 2.81 0.33
N PHE A 145 -15.50 2.09 -0.33
CA PHE A 145 -15.78 2.29 -1.75
C PHE A 145 -16.50 3.61 -2.02
N GLU A 146 -17.48 3.99 -1.21
CA GLU A 146 -18.17 5.28 -1.28
C GLU A 146 -17.20 6.44 -1.13
N LYS A 147 -16.27 6.36 -0.16
CA LYS A 147 -15.22 7.37 0.06
C LYS A 147 -14.41 7.64 -1.21
N TYR A 148 -13.99 6.61 -1.93
CA TYR A 148 -13.18 6.76 -3.14
C TYR A 148 -14.03 7.05 -4.39
N THR A 149 -15.26 6.56 -4.45
CA THR A 149 -16.23 6.90 -5.50
C THR A 149 -16.53 8.40 -5.48
N GLY A 150 -16.74 9.00 -4.31
CA GLY A 150 -16.89 10.45 -4.14
C GLY A 150 -15.65 11.27 -4.52
N ARG A 151 -14.50 10.62 -4.75
CA ARG A 151 -13.25 11.24 -5.24
C ARG A 151 -13.02 10.99 -6.73
N GLY A 152 -14.01 10.45 -7.45
CA GLY A 152 -13.93 10.17 -8.88
C GLY A 152 -13.18 8.90 -9.24
N ILE A 153 -13.00 7.96 -8.29
CA ILE A 153 -12.39 6.66 -8.54
C ILE A 153 -13.49 5.63 -8.81
N THR A 154 -13.36 4.86 -9.89
CA THR A 154 -14.25 3.72 -10.16
C THR A 154 -13.64 2.45 -9.59
N THR A 155 -14.25 1.89 -8.54
CA THR A 155 -13.85 0.58 -7.98
C THR A 155 -14.77 -0.53 -8.48
N LYS A 156 -14.20 -1.67 -8.84
CA LYS A 156 -14.93 -2.87 -9.28
C LYS A 156 -14.49 -4.09 -8.47
N TYR A 157 -15.35 -5.10 -8.39
CA TYR A 157 -15.00 -6.35 -7.70
C TYR A 157 -14.19 -7.28 -8.58
N ASP A 158 -14.46 -7.27 -9.88
CA ASP A 158 -13.71 -8.00 -10.90
C ASP A 158 -13.05 -7.03 -11.88
N LEU A 159 -11.80 -7.32 -12.25
CA LEU A 159 -11.06 -6.52 -13.24
C LEU A 159 -11.79 -6.46 -14.59
N ARG A 160 -12.51 -7.52 -14.98
CA ARG A 160 -13.26 -7.60 -16.26
C ARG A 160 -14.40 -6.59 -16.35
N GLU A 161 -14.91 -6.12 -15.22
CA GLU A 161 -15.94 -5.08 -15.19
C GLU A 161 -15.39 -3.71 -15.61
N HIS A 162 -14.06 -3.55 -15.67
CA HIS A 162 -13.44 -2.44 -16.37
C HIS A 162 -13.21 -2.82 -17.83
N HIS A 163 -13.93 -2.17 -18.75
CA HIS A 163 -13.89 -2.47 -20.19
C HIS A 163 -12.48 -2.59 -20.79
N LEU A 164 -11.53 -1.76 -20.35
CA LEU A 164 -10.14 -1.77 -20.81
C LEU A 164 -9.38 -3.08 -20.48
N TRP A 165 -9.85 -3.84 -19.50
CA TRP A 165 -9.26 -5.11 -19.06
C TRP A 165 -10.26 -6.27 -19.19
N SER A 166 -11.29 -6.12 -20.02
CA SER A 166 -12.28 -7.18 -20.25
C SER A 166 -11.66 -8.43 -20.88
N SER A 167 -10.59 -8.27 -21.67
CA SER A 167 -9.85 -9.33 -22.37
C SER A 167 -8.48 -9.65 -21.75
N HIS A 168 -8.25 -9.28 -20.49
CA HIS A 168 -6.96 -9.51 -19.82
C HIS A 168 -6.68 -11.01 -19.66
N VAL A 169 -5.40 -11.38 -19.60
CA VAL A 169 -4.99 -12.77 -19.32
C VAL A 169 -4.83 -12.97 -17.81
N CYS A 170 -5.76 -13.74 -17.22
CA CYS A 170 -5.79 -14.00 -15.78
C CYS A 170 -4.50 -14.69 -15.29
N GLY A 171 -3.84 -14.12 -14.28
CA GLY A 171 -2.60 -14.65 -13.71
C GLY A 171 -1.34 -14.29 -14.49
N SER A 172 -1.46 -13.55 -15.60
CA SER A 172 -0.33 -13.06 -16.39
C SER A 172 -0.30 -11.54 -16.44
N ASP A 173 -1.46 -10.91 -16.70
CA ASP A 173 -1.53 -9.45 -16.79
C ASP A 173 -1.28 -8.82 -15.42
N LYS A 174 -0.42 -7.80 -15.38
CA LYS A 174 0.02 -7.18 -14.12
C LYS A 174 -1.14 -6.52 -13.36
N SER A 175 -2.19 -6.08 -14.05
CA SER A 175 -3.38 -5.53 -13.39
C SER A 175 -4.29 -6.61 -12.77
N CYS A 176 -4.11 -7.89 -13.11
CA CYS A 176 -4.94 -8.98 -12.62
C CYS A 176 -4.69 -9.28 -11.13
N PRO A 177 -5.74 -9.38 -10.30
CA PRO A 177 -5.62 -9.78 -8.89
C PRO A 177 -4.93 -11.12 -8.64
N SER A 178 -5.02 -12.04 -9.60
CA SER A 178 -4.45 -13.39 -9.51
C SER A 178 -2.99 -13.47 -9.96
N THR A 179 -2.42 -12.40 -10.51
CA THR A 179 -1.01 -12.38 -10.93
C THR A 179 -0.13 -12.19 -9.71
N PHE A 180 0.90 -13.03 -9.57
CA PHE A 180 1.96 -12.81 -8.60
C PHE A 180 2.83 -11.64 -9.04
N ARG A 181 3.08 -10.72 -8.11
CA ARG A 181 3.75 -9.45 -8.36
C ARG A 181 4.88 -9.26 -7.36
N THR A 182 5.91 -8.52 -7.76
CA THR A 182 7.02 -8.11 -6.88
C THR A 182 7.21 -6.61 -6.92
N LEU A 183 7.94 -6.06 -5.92
CA LEU A 183 8.23 -4.61 -5.90
C LEU A 183 9.03 -4.16 -7.12
N HIS A 184 9.71 -5.10 -7.78
CA HIS A 184 10.65 -4.86 -8.85
C HIS A 184 10.13 -5.30 -10.22
N ASP A 185 8.92 -5.83 -10.32
CA ASP A 185 8.36 -6.21 -11.61
C ASP A 185 7.99 -4.99 -12.48
N ASP A 186 7.92 -5.23 -13.78
CA ASP A 186 7.61 -4.25 -14.83
C ASP A 186 6.15 -3.75 -14.84
N GLY A 187 5.29 -4.30 -13.97
CA GLY A 187 3.91 -3.87 -13.81
C GLY A 187 3.73 -2.76 -12.79
N SER A 188 4.77 -2.46 -12.01
CA SER A 188 4.78 -1.44 -10.96
C SER A 188 5.34 -0.12 -11.49
N LEU A 189 5.04 0.99 -10.81
CA LEU A 189 5.66 2.30 -11.09
C LEU A 189 6.45 2.74 -9.87
N PHE A 190 7.68 3.21 -10.10
CA PHE A 190 8.46 3.91 -9.09
C PHE A 190 9.05 5.20 -9.64
N VAL A 191 8.84 6.29 -8.91
CA VAL A 191 9.40 7.61 -9.20
C VAL A 191 10.33 7.98 -8.06
N ALA A 192 11.63 7.92 -8.30
CA ALA A 192 12.65 8.22 -7.30
C ALA A 192 12.73 9.74 -7.02
N PHE A 193 12.97 10.11 -5.76
CA PHE A 193 13.18 11.51 -5.36
C PHE A 193 14.58 12.03 -5.72
N GLU A 194 15.55 11.13 -5.70
CA GLU A 194 16.93 11.37 -6.11
C GLU A 194 17.26 10.33 -7.17
N SER A 195 18.13 10.66 -8.12
CA SER A 195 18.78 9.67 -8.98
C SER A 195 19.69 8.80 -8.10
N THR A 196 19.10 7.79 -7.45
CA THR A 196 19.77 6.95 -6.48
C THR A 196 20.63 5.92 -7.19
N GLY A 197 21.89 6.26 -7.45
CA GLY A 197 22.92 5.28 -7.77
C GLY A 197 23.98 5.75 -8.75
N ALA A 198 25.13 5.08 -8.70
CA ALA A 198 26.03 5.03 -9.83
C ALA A 198 25.28 4.42 -11.04
N PRO A 199 25.68 4.74 -12.28
CA PRO A 199 25.09 4.13 -13.47
C PRO A 199 25.04 2.60 -13.33
N GLY A 200 23.85 2.01 -13.47
CA GLY A 200 23.64 0.55 -13.38
C GLY A 200 23.20 0.00 -12.01
N THR A 201 23.06 0.83 -10.98
CA THR A 201 22.48 0.38 -9.70
C THR A 201 20.94 0.45 -9.76
N PRO A 202 20.19 -0.61 -9.42
CA PRO A 202 18.73 -0.54 -9.34
C PRO A 202 18.30 0.47 -8.27
N PRO A 203 17.20 1.22 -8.49
CA PRO A 203 16.70 2.14 -7.49
C PRO A 203 16.21 1.38 -6.24
N LEU A 204 16.51 1.90 -5.06
CA LEU A 204 15.94 1.40 -3.81
C LEU A 204 14.49 1.88 -3.67
N PHE A 205 13.54 0.94 -3.69
CA PHE A 205 12.11 1.26 -3.58
C PHE A 205 11.70 1.56 -2.14
N TYR A 206 12.20 0.76 -1.20
CA TYR A 206 11.82 0.80 0.21
C TYR A 206 13.00 0.64 1.17
N ASN A 207 13.71 -0.49 1.10
CA ASN A 207 14.97 -0.72 1.80
C ASN A 207 15.89 -1.56 0.90
N GLY A 208 17.11 -1.86 1.35
CA GLY A 208 18.08 -2.67 0.60
C GLY A 208 18.11 -4.15 0.99
N SER A 209 17.19 -4.60 1.83
CA SER A 209 17.26 -5.93 2.46
C SER A 209 16.00 -6.78 2.27
N SER A 210 14.86 -6.17 1.97
CA SER A 210 13.60 -6.87 1.72
C SER A 210 12.92 -6.42 0.43
N SER A 211 12.26 -7.38 -0.19
CA SER A 211 11.29 -7.23 -1.27
C SER A 211 9.95 -7.81 -0.81
N MET A 212 8.91 -7.65 -1.60
CA MET A 212 7.60 -8.26 -1.36
C MET A 212 7.19 -9.06 -2.59
N LEU A 213 6.66 -10.27 -2.36
CA LEU A 213 5.90 -11.04 -3.33
C LEU A 213 4.44 -11.03 -2.90
N TRP A 214 3.53 -10.63 -3.77
CA TRP A 214 2.10 -10.62 -3.44
C TRP A 214 1.21 -11.05 -4.60
N SER A 215 0.01 -11.49 -4.24
CA SER A 215 -1.14 -11.65 -5.13
C SER A 215 -2.40 -11.43 -4.30
N MET A 216 -3.35 -10.64 -4.78
CA MET A 216 -4.64 -10.43 -4.09
C MET A 216 -5.51 -11.70 -4.07
N GLY A 217 -5.24 -12.64 -4.99
CA GLY A 217 -5.96 -13.90 -5.07
C GLY A 217 -7.41 -13.69 -5.51
N GLY A 218 -8.33 -14.45 -4.91
CA GLY A 218 -9.74 -14.48 -5.26
C GLY A 218 -10.05 -15.47 -6.38
N THR A 219 -11.32 -15.52 -6.80
CA THR A 219 -11.72 -16.30 -7.97
C THR A 219 -10.93 -15.82 -9.18
N ARG A 220 -10.32 -16.75 -9.92
CA ARG A 220 -9.71 -16.41 -11.22
C ARG A 220 -10.70 -15.58 -12.03
N CYS A 221 -10.20 -14.64 -12.81
CA CYS A 221 -11.00 -13.90 -13.79
C CYS A 221 -11.48 -14.80 -14.96
N SER A 222 -11.59 -16.12 -14.73
CA SER A 222 -12.04 -17.19 -15.63
C SER A 222 -13.24 -17.90 -14.98
N PRO A 223 -14.17 -18.48 -15.75
CA PRO A 223 -15.32 -19.23 -15.20
C PRO A 223 -14.96 -20.48 -14.39
N LEU A 224 -13.67 -20.88 -14.34
CA LEU A 224 -13.24 -22.03 -13.54
C LEU A 224 -13.05 -21.67 -12.06
N PRO A 225 -13.60 -22.47 -11.12
CA PRO A 225 -13.76 -22.10 -9.71
C PRO A 225 -12.47 -22.14 -8.86
N VAL A 226 -11.29 -22.29 -9.47
CA VAL A 226 -10.03 -22.40 -8.71
C VAL A 226 -9.47 -21.01 -8.45
N GLY A 227 -9.98 -20.35 -7.41
CA GLY A 227 -9.32 -19.19 -6.80
C GLY A 227 -8.20 -19.60 -5.86
N HIS A 228 -7.26 -18.71 -5.61
CA HIS A 228 -6.29 -18.84 -4.52
C HIS A 228 -6.46 -17.71 -3.51
N SER A 229 -6.06 -17.95 -2.26
CA SER A 229 -6.14 -16.95 -1.20
C SER A 229 -5.18 -15.79 -1.43
N LEU A 230 -5.36 -14.70 -0.66
CA LEU A 230 -4.37 -13.64 -0.55
C LEU A 230 -3.00 -14.25 -0.24
N PHE A 231 -2.00 -13.86 -1.03
CA PHE A 231 -0.62 -14.26 -0.82
C PHE A 231 0.22 -13.00 -0.60
N ILE A 232 0.98 -12.97 0.49
CA ILE A 232 1.92 -11.88 0.80
C ILE A 232 3.10 -12.51 1.52
N GLU A 233 4.30 -12.31 0.99
CA GLU A 233 5.55 -12.79 1.58
C GLU A 233 6.65 -11.73 1.45
N SER A 234 7.39 -11.51 2.55
CA SER A 234 8.61 -10.70 2.54
C SER A 234 9.77 -11.59 2.13
N LEU A 235 10.50 -11.19 1.09
CA LEU A 235 11.64 -11.94 0.54
C LEU A 235 12.92 -11.15 0.74
N PRO A 236 14.09 -11.78 0.93
CA PRO A 236 15.36 -11.07 0.85
C PRO A 236 15.53 -10.48 -0.57
N THR A 237 16.08 -9.27 -0.68
CA THR A 237 16.23 -8.57 -1.99
C THR A 237 17.02 -9.39 -3.02
N SER A 238 17.95 -10.25 -2.58
CA SER A 238 18.74 -11.14 -3.45
C SER A 238 17.91 -12.15 -4.26
N PHE A 239 16.66 -12.42 -3.86
CA PHE A 239 15.77 -13.35 -4.56
C PHE A 239 14.83 -12.65 -5.55
N ALA A 240 14.69 -11.32 -5.47
CA ALA A 240 13.72 -10.58 -6.28
C ALA A 240 14.21 -10.25 -7.70
N GLU A 241 15.48 -10.52 -8.01
CA GLU A 241 16.10 -10.24 -9.33
C GLU A 241 15.90 -11.38 -10.37
N VAL A 242 15.18 -12.46 -10.03
CA VAL A 242 15.14 -13.70 -10.84
C VAL A 242 13.76 -13.99 -11.48
N SER A 243 12.79 -13.07 -11.42
CA SER A 243 11.42 -13.30 -11.91
C SER A 243 10.96 -12.33 -12.99
#